data_AF-A0A942B904-F1
#
_entry.id   AF-A0A942B904-F1
#
_cell.length_a   1.000
_cell.length_b   1.000
_cell.length_c   1.000
_cell.angle_alpha   90.00
_cell.angle_beta   90.00
_cell.angle_gamma   90.00
#
_symmetry.space_group_name_H-M   'P 1'
#
loop_
_entity.id
_entity.type
_entity.pdbx_description
1 polymer ?
#
loop_
_entity_poly.entity_id
_entity_poly.type
_entity_poly.pdbx_seq_one_letter_code
_entity_poly.pdbx_strand_id
1 'polypeptide(L)'
;MKSTIENLAVAKKLAFLVGIPLLLLLVVAGLTSRDLNEAKHFVAVESTKSTVGMYNAGELRSHLYKVISWTFRSLATKDPNVKATVDKQLDDNIKDIEEHRGNLKTAAQGTSRESEVTFVSGQIDSLLAAVQAARAGATDKVGTAKSAQSFEEFLVKFDKALEDREEKISEGYHDTSLKDNTKSVASLDRTAVVLWSATAFSFLAATFVFFQIKKSFDGPVKAFTDRMVSVRDHCATNLEAGIRALAAGDLTYDVQPATSALPTGRKDEFGKLSDLFNEVLAKLQAAIGSYNDSRFSLSDLVRHVSQQATDVQETSAGVAAAASQSGNAATEIAEASQRLAQGATDAAGVMDTLNNEVNQVGQGSRNQAKLIADTEAVLEKAGEGITGVAGAAQQVSALA
;
A
#
# COMPACT_ATOMS: atom_id res chain seq x y z
N MET A 1 18.04 -7.86 -5.98
CA MET A 1 17.49 -7.29 -4.73
C MET A 1 16.35 -6.29 -4.98
N LYS A 2 16.43 -5.39 -5.97
CA LYS A 2 15.39 -4.38 -6.25
C LYS A 2 14.00 -4.99 -6.57
N SER A 3 13.91 -6.00 -7.47
CA SER A 3 12.62 -6.65 -7.78
C SER A 3 12.06 -7.50 -6.63
N THR A 4 12.92 -7.95 -5.71
CA THR A 4 12.54 -8.74 -4.54
C THR A 4 11.88 -7.86 -3.48
N ILE A 5 12.39 -6.63 -3.30
CA ILE A 5 11.80 -5.64 -2.38
C ILE A 5 10.47 -5.13 -2.93
N GLU A 6 10.40 -4.83 -4.24
CA GLU A 6 9.17 -4.29 -4.85
C GLU A 6 7.97 -5.23 -4.69
N ASN A 7 8.17 -6.55 -4.77
CA ASN A 7 7.11 -7.56 -4.64
C ASN A 7 6.78 -7.95 -3.19
N LEU A 8 7.45 -7.36 -2.21
CA LEU A 8 7.21 -7.67 -0.80
C LEU A 8 5.97 -6.92 -0.30
N ALA A 9 5.18 -7.59 0.54
CA ALA A 9 4.07 -6.97 1.25
C ALA A 9 4.55 -5.72 2.04
N VAL A 10 3.74 -4.67 2.06
CA VAL A 10 4.02 -3.41 2.77
C VAL A 10 4.36 -3.66 4.25
N ALA A 11 3.66 -4.57 4.91
CA ALA A 11 3.95 -4.96 6.29
C ALA A 11 5.37 -5.54 6.45
N LYS A 12 5.83 -6.35 5.49
CA LYS A 12 7.19 -6.90 5.51
C LYS A 12 8.24 -5.83 5.23
N LYS A 13 7.95 -4.87 4.34
CA LYS A 13 8.81 -3.70 4.08
C LYS A 13 9.01 -2.88 5.38
N LEU A 14 7.93 -2.61 6.11
CA LEU A 14 7.98 -1.93 7.42
C LEU A 14 8.72 -2.74 8.49
N ALA A 15 8.50 -4.05 8.54
CA ALA A 15 9.20 -4.93 9.46
C ALA A 15 10.72 -4.95 9.20
N PHE A 16 11.17 -4.87 7.95
CA PHE A 16 12.60 -4.73 7.63
C PHE A 16 13.17 -3.36 8.02
N LEU A 17 12.41 -2.28 7.84
CA LEU A 17 12.81 -0.92 8.22
C LEU A 17 13.08 -0.82 9.73
N VAL A 18 12.19 -1.38 10.55
CA VAL A 18 12.29 -1.29 12.02
C VAL A 18 13.15 -2.43 12.58
N GLY A 19 13.03 -3.63 12.04
CA GLY A 19 13.64 -4.85 12.59
C GLY A 19 15.15 -4.92 12.42
N ILE A 20 15.71 -4.49 11.29
CA ILE A 20 17.17 -4.50 11.08
C ILE A 20 17.88 -3.57 12.09
N PRO A 21 17.49 -2.29 12.26
CA PRO A 21 18.10 -1.42 13.25
C PRO A 21 17.96 -1.92 14.69
N LEU A 22 16.81 -2.50 15.05
CA LEU A 22 16.55 -3.03 16.39
C LEU A 22 17.42 -4.25 16.71
N LEU A 23 17.58 -5.17 15.75
CA LEU A 23 18.49 -6.30 15.89
C LEU A 23 19.94 -5.84 16.05
N LEU A 24 20.38 -4.85 15.27
CA LEU A 24 21.73 -4.28 15.40
C LEU A 24 21.94 -3.63 16.77
N LEU A 25 20.96 -2.88 17.28
CA LEU A 25 21.02 -2.28 18.62
C LEU A 25 21.11 -3.34 19.73
N LEU A 26 20.37 -4.44 19.60
CA LEU A 26 20.45 -5.56 20.56
C LEU A 26 21.82 -6.24 20.57
N VAL A 27 22.42 -6.44 19.39
CA VAL A 27 23.77 -7.01 19.28
C VAL A 27 24.79 -6.09 19.94
N VAL A 28 24.70 -4.79 19.69
CA VAL A 28 25.59 -3.79 20.31
C VAL A 28 25.44 -3.77 21.83
N ALA A 29 24.21 -3.73 22.35
CA ALA A 29 23.94 -3.76 23.78
C ALA A 29 24.48 -5.03 24.47
N GLY A 30 24.40 -6.18 23.80
CA GLY A 30 24.94 -7.45 24.29
C GLY A 30 26.47 -7.43 24.38
N LEU A 31 27.15 -6.95 23.33
CA LEU A 31 28.61 -6.84 23.31
C LEU A 31 29.12 -5.88 24.39
N THR A 32 28.49 -4.72 24.55
CA THR A 32 28.91 -3.72 25.54
C THR A 32 28.70 -4.17 26.99
N SER A 33 27.65 -4.96 27.24
CA SER A 33 27.36 -5.45 28.59
C SER A 33 28.41 -6.44 29.08
N ARG A 34 28.97 -7.24 28.17
CA ARG A 34 30.03 -8.20 28.48
C ARG A 34 31.34 -7.50 28.84
N ASP A 35 31.79 -6.58 27.99
CA ASP A 35 33.05 -5.85 28.18
C ASP A 35 33.04 -5.00 29.47
N LEU A 36 31.90 -4.36 29.78
CA LEU A 36 31.77 -3.54 30.99
C LEU A 36 31.82 -4.39 32.27
N ASN A 37 31.34 -5.63 32.22
CA ASN A 37 31.33 -6.51 33.40
C ASN A 37 32.72 -7.05 33.72
N GLU A 38 33.53 -7.35 32.69
CA GLU A 38 34.93 -7.75 32.84
C GLU A 38 35.78 -6.59 33.43
N ALA A 39 35.57 -5.36 32.97
CA ALA A 39 36.27 -4.18 33.48
C ALA A 39 35.94 -3.86 34.96
N LYS A 40 34.67 -3.98 35.37
CA LYS A 40 34.24 -3.72 36.75
C LYS A 40 34.85 -4.72 37.75
N HIS A 41 34.94 -5.99 37.37
CA HIS A 41 35.51 -7.03 38.23
C HIS A 41 37.02 -6.82 38.47
N PHE A 42 37.75 -6.37 37.46
CA PHE A 42 39.17 -6.08 37.56
C PHE A 42 39.45 -4.89 38.51
N VAL A 43 38.76 -3.76 38.31
CA VAL A 43 38.98 -2.54 39.10
C VAL A 43 38.60 -2.70 40.58
N ALA A 44 37.49 -3.38 40.89
CA ALA A 44 36.99 -3.50 42.26
C ALA A 44 37.89 -4.40 43.15
N VAL A 45 38.45 -5.47 42.59
CA VAL A 45 39.28 -6.42 43.33
C VAL A 45 40.70 -5.89 43.53
N GLU A 46 41.30 -5.28 42.50
CA GLU A 46 42.66 -4.75 42.54
C GLU A 46 42.78 -3.53 43.48
N SER A 47 41.82 -2.60 43.41
CA SER A 47 41.81 -1.36 44.21
C SER A 47 41.64 -1.62 45.71
N THR A 48 40.73 -2.52 46.09
CA THR A 48 40.44 -2.84 47.49
C THR A 48 41.61 -3.59 48.12
N LYS A 49 42.19 -4.58 47.43
CA LYS A 49 43.36 -5.32 47.91
C LYS A 49 44.61 -4.45 48.01
N SER A 50 44.84 -3.54 47.06
CA SER A 50 45.99 -2.64 47.10
C SER A 50 45.93 -1.67 48.29
N THR A 51 44.76 -1.14 48.62
CA THR A 51 44.59 -0.20 49.76
C THR A 51 44.86 -0.90 51.10
N VAL A 52 44.31 -2.11 51.29
CA VAL A 52 44.57 -2.93 52.49
C VAL A 52 46.04 -3.34 52.57
N GLY A 53 46.67 -3.67 51.44
CA GLY A 53 48.10 -4.00 51.38
C GLY A 53 48.99 -2.83 51.78
N MET A 54 48.73 -1.61 51.31
CA MET A 54 49.52 -0.43 51.65
C MET A 54 49.46 -0.07 53.15
N TYR A 55 48.26 -0.14 53.74
CA TYR A 55 48.08 0.11 55.17
C TYR A 55 48.91 -0.88 56.02
N ASN A 56 48.76 -2.18 55.77
CA ASN A 56 49.47 -3.20 56.55
C ASN A 56 50.98 -3.16 56.33
N ALA A 57 51.46 -2.82 55.14
CA ALA A 57 52.90 -2.64 54.89
C ALA A 57 53.48 -1.45 55.68
N GLY A 58 52.75 -0.34 55.79
CA GLY A 58 53.14 0.82 56.59
C GLY A 58 53.24 0.50 58.08
N GLU A 59 52.22 -0.14 58.64
CA GLU A 59 52.22 -0.57 60.05
C GLU A 59 53.33 -1.59 60.33
N LEU A 60 53.54 -2.55 59.43
CA LEU A 60 54.61 -3.54 59.56
C LEU A 60 55.99 -2.89 59.68
N ARG A 61 56.29 -1.89 58.83
CA ARG A 61 57.54 -1.12 58.91
C ARG A 61 57.67 -0.39 60.25
N SER A 62 56.60 0.25 60.71
CA SER A 62 56.56 0.97 62.00
C SER A 62 56.89 0.05 63.17
N HIS A 63 56.24 -1.13 63.24
CA HIS A 63 56.47 -2.08 64.31
C HIS A 63 57.83 -2.78 64.23
N LEU A 64 58.38 -3.00 63.03
CA LEU A 64 59.74 -3.54 62.86
C LEU A 64 60.79 -2.66 63.53
N TYR A 65 60.75 -1.34 63.30
CA TYR A 65 61.66 -0.40 63.99
C TYR A 65 61.46 -0.41 65.50
N LYS A 66 60.20 -0.50 65.97
CA LYS A 66 59.90 -0.60 67.41
C LYS A 66 60.51 -1.87 68.01
N VAL A 67 60.34 -3.03 67.39
CA VAL A 67 60.92 -4.30 67.85
C VAL A 67 62.44 -4.22 67.96
N ILE A 68 63.11 -3.66 66.94
CA ILE A 68 64.57 -3.47 66.98
C ILE A 68 64.97 -2.59 68.17
N SER A 69 64.30 -1.44 68.33
CA SER A 69 64.60 -0.49 69.41
C SER A 69 64.34 -1.07 70.80
N TRP A 70 63.24 -1.81 70.97
CA TRP A 70 62.87 -2.44 72.24
C TRP A 70 63.76 -3.63 72.57
N THR A 71 64.31 -4.32 71.57
CA THR A 71 65.31 -5.38 71.77
C THR A 71 66.57 -4.80 72.43
N PHE A 72 67.14 -3.72 71.90
CA PHE A 72 68.29 -3.08 72.54
C PHE A 72 67.96 -2.54 73.94
N ARG A 73 66.78 -1.95 74.14
CA ARG A 73 66.33 -1.51 75.48
C ARG A 73 66.20 -2.68 76.45
N SER A 74 65.68 -3.83 76.00
CA SER A 74 65.53 -5.04 76.79
C SER A 74 66.87 -5.59 77.25
N LEU A 75 67.88 -5.55 76.36
CA LEU A 75 69.26 -5.95 76.66
C LEU A 75 69.95 -4.98 77.62
N ALA A 76 69.71 -3.67 77.48
CA ALA A 76 70.37 -2.65 78.30
C ALA A 76 69.76 -2.48 79.71
N THR A 77 68.49 -2.85 79.89
CA THR A 77 67.74 -2.61 81.14
C THR A 77 68.10 -3.62 82.22
N LYS A 78 68.60 -3.12 83.37
CA LYS A 78 69.03 -3.95 84.51
C LYS A 78 67.99 -4.06 85.63
N ASP A 79 67.14 -3.05 85.78
CA ASP A 79 66.08 -3.07 86.80
C ASP A 79 65.00 -4.09 86.39
N PRO A 80 64.71 -5.11 87.21
CA PRO A 80 63.74 -6.15 86.89
C PRO A 80 62.33 -5.63 86.58
N ASN A 81 61.86 -4.60 87.29
CA ASN A 81 60.52 -4.05 87.11
C ASN A 81 60.41 -3.26 85.80
N VAL A 82 61.47 -2.50 85.47
CA VAL A 82 61.55 -1.80 84.19
C VAL A 82 61.73 -2.80 83.04
N LYS A 83 62.52 -3.85 83.24
CA LYS A 83 62.75 -4.90 82.26
C LYS A 83 61.47 -5.64 81.88
N ALA A 84 60.63 -5.99 82.86
CA ALA A 84 59.33 -6.62 82.58
C ALA A 84 58.44 -5.74 81.70
N THR A 85 58.44 -4.42 81.92
CA THR A 85 57.67 -3.48 81.10
C THR A 85 58.22 -3.36 79.68
N VAL A 86 59.55 -3.29 79.56
CA VAL A 86 60.26 -3.24 78.27
C VAL A 86 60.04 -4.52 77.46
N ASP A 87 60.15 -5.68 78.10
CA ASP A 87 59.92 -6.98 77.48
C ASP A 87 58.47 -7.14 77.02
N LYS A 88 57.50 -6.65 77.82
CA LYS A 88 56.09 -6.61 77.40
C LYS A 88 55.88 -5.76 76.14
N GLN A 89 56.47 -4.56 76.09
CA GLN A 89 56.38 -3.71 74.89
C GLN A 89 57.00 -4.37 73.66
N LEU A 90 58.11 -5.09 73.84
CA LEU A 90 58.71 -5.88 72.78
C LEU A 90 57.76 -6.98 72.29
N ASP A 91 57.17 -7.75 73.19
CA ASP A 91 56.26 -8.86 72.87
C ASP A 91 54.98 -8.36 72.19
N ASP A 92 54.40 -7.24 72.65
CA ASP A 92 53.23 -6.60 72.03
C ASP A 92 53.55 -6.18 70.58
N ASN A 93 54.71 -5.55 70.34
CA ASN A 93 55.10 -5.16 68.98
C ASN A 93 55.43 -6.36 68.08
N ILE A 94 55.94 -7.47 68.63
CA ILE A 94 56.12 -8.72 67.88
C ILE A 94 54.76 -9.24 67.42
N LYS A 95 53.76 -9.26 68.31
CA LYS A 95 52.40 -9.71 67.97
C LYS A 95 51.79 -8.85 66.84
N ASP A 96 51.93 -7.53 66.92
CA ASP A 96 51.41 -6.62 65.89
C ASP A 96 52.09 -6.85 64.52
N ILE A 97 53.40 -7.15 64.50
CA ILE A 97 54.11 -7.55 63.28
C ILE A 97 53.48 -8.81 62.69
N GLU A 98 53.17 -9.82 63.50
CA GLU A 98 52.60 -11.07 63.00
C GLU A 98 51.20 -10.88 62.42
N GLU A 99 50.37 -10.05 63.06
CA GLU A 99 49.03 -9.69 62.57
C GLU A 99 49.10 -8.94 61.23
N HIS A 100 49.86 -7.85 61.17
CA HIS A 100 49.99 -7.06 59.95
C HIS A 100 50.65 -7.86 58.81
N ARG A 101 51.62 -8.72 59.12
CA ARG A 101 52.21 -9.67 58.16
C ARG A 101 51.16 -10.63 57.59
N GLY A 102 50.30 -11.21 58.44
CA GLY A 102 49.23 -12.13 57.99
C GLY A 102 48.21 -11.44 57.08
N ASN A 103 47.81 -10.23 57.45
CA ASN A 103 46.91 -9.39 56.66
C ASN A 103 47.55 -9.00 55.32
N LEU A 104 48.82 -8.62 55.32
CA LEU A 104 49.57 -8.29 54.10
C LEU A 104 49.69 -9.50 53.16
N LYS A 105 49.97 -10.69 53.70
CA LYS A 105 50.02 -11.94 52.93
C LYS A 105 48.68 -12.25 52.27
N THR A 106 47.58 -12.11 53.02
CA THR A 106 46.22 -12.33 52.51
C THR A 106 45.87 -11.32 51.41
N ALA A 107 46.23 -10.04 51.59
CA ALA A 107 46.01 -9.01 50.59
C ALA A 107 46.81 -9.26 49.29
N ALA A 108 47.98 -9.89 49.40
CA ALA A 108 48.86 -10.16 48.26
C ALA A 108 48.56 -11.48 47.52
N GLN A 109 47.76 -12.39 48.07
CA GLN A 109 47.43 -13.68 47.44
C GLN A 109 46.79 -13.51 46.06
N GLY A 110 47.38 -14.19 45.07
CA GLY A 110 46.95 -14.17 43.67
C GLY A 110 47.21 -12.85 42.96
N THR A 111 47.98 -11.94 43.58
CA THR A 111 48.40 -10.68 42.96
C THR A 111 49.84 -10.80 42.45
N SER A 112 50.25 -9.87 41.58
CA SER A 112 51.65 -9.76 41.12
C SER A 112 52.66 -9.51 42.26
N ARG A 113 52.20 -9.18 43.48
CA ARG A 113 53.02 -8.81 44.65
C ARG A 113 53.26 -9.97 45.61
N GLU A 114 52.68 -11.14 45.36
CA GLU A 114 52.73 -12.29 46.27
C GLU A 114 54.17 -12.76 46.57
N SER A 115 55.05 -12.75 45.57
CA SER A 115 56.46 -13.16 45.72
C SER A 115 57.24 -12.24 46.66
N GLU A 116 57.02 -10.93 46.56
CA GLU A 116 57.73 -9.94 47.37
C GLU A 116 57.23 -9.91 48.81
N VAL A 117 55.91 -10.03 49.02
CA VAL A 117 55.35 -10.17 50.38
C VAL A 117 55.83 -11.46 51.06
N THR A 118 55.99 -12.54 50.30
CA THR A 118 56.57 -13.79 50.81
C THR A 118 58.03 -13.61 51.23
N PHE A 119 58.83 -12.88 50.45
CA PHE A 119 60.22 -12.57 50.80
C PHE A 119 60.32 -11.73 52.07
N VAL A 120 59.57 -10.63 52.16
CA VAL A 120 59.54 -9.76 53.35
C VAL A 120 59.10 -10.55 54.59
N SER A 121 58.11 -11.44 54.45
CA SER A 121 57.68 -12.32 55.54
C SER A 121 58.82 -13.20 56.07
N GLY A 122 59.66 -13.75 55.18
CA GLY A 122 60.83 -14.56 55.57
C GLY A 122 61.94 -13.74 56.24
N GLN A 123 62.12 -12.48 55.85
CA GLN A 123 63.03 -11.56 56.55
C GLN A 123 62.53 -11.28 57.97
N ILE A 124 61.23 -11.09 58.14
CA ILE A 124 60.60 -10.91 59.46
C ILE A 124 60.84 -12.13 60.35
N ASP A 125 60.66 -13.35 59.82
CA ASP A 125 60.97 -14.58 60.57
C ASP A 125 62.43 -14.60 61.05
N SER A 126 63.36 -14.17 60.20
CA SER A 126 64.79 -14.08 60.52
C SER A 126 65.07 -13.06 61.62
N LEU A 127 64.40 -11.89 61.59
CA LEU A 127 64.50 -10.88 62.64
C LEU A 127 63.95 -11.39 63.96
N LEU A 128 62.76 -12.00 63.97
CA LEU A 128 62.15 -12.52 65.20
C LEU A 128 63.02 -13.61 65.83
N ALA A 129 63.63 -14.49 65.02
CA ALA A 129 64.60 -15.47 65.50
C ALA A 129 65.85 -14.81 66.12
N ALA A 130 66.37 -13.75 65.49
CA ALA A 130 67.51 -13.00 66.02
C ALA A 130 67.19 -12.30 67.35
N VAL A 131 65.98 -11.73 67.49
CA VAL A 131 65.49 -11.13 68.74
C VAL A 131 65.42 -12.18 69.85
N GLN A 132 64.86 -13.36 69.57
CA GLN A 132 64.80 -14.46 70.53
C GLN A 132 66.18 -14.93 70.97
N ALA A 133 67.11 -15.11 70.01
CA ALA A 133 68.49 -15.48 70.31
C ALA A 133 69.21 -14.44 71.17
N ALA A 134 69.01 -13.15 70.86
CA ALA A 134 69.60 -12.05 71.64
C ALA A 134 69.10 -12.06 73.09
N ARG A 135 67.78 -12.25 73.32
CA ARG A 135 67.20 -12.37 74.66
C ARG A 135 67.72 -13.58 75.41
N ALA A 136 67.80 -14.75 74.75
CA ALA A 136 68.27 -15.98 75.37
C ALA A 136 69.75 -15.93 75.77
N GLY A 137 70.59 -15.25 74.99
CA GLY A 137 72.02 -15.10 75.29
C GLY A 137 72.35 -14.07 76.39
N ALA A 138 71.39 -13.23 76.78
CA ALA A 138 71.58 -12.16 77.75
C ALA A 138 71.45 -12.64 79.22
N THR A 139 72.22 -13.65 79.60
CA THR A 139 72.18 -14.27 80.93
C THR A 139 73.07 -13.56 81.97
N ASP A 140 74.16 -12.94 81.51
CA ASP A 140 75.08 -12.15 82.33
C ASP A 140 75.59 -10.91 81.55
N LYS A 141 76.51 -10.13 82.13
CA LYS A 141 77.06 -8.92 81.48
C LYS A 141 77.80 -9.23 80.17
N VAL A 142 78.56 -10.32 80.13
CA VAL A 142 79.35 -10.72 78.96
C VAL A 142 78.44 -11.29 77.87
N GLY A 143 77.45 -12.11 78.26
CA GLY A 143 76.41 -12.62 77.39
C GLY A 143 75.57 -11.50 76.78
N THR A 144 75.18 -10.50 77.58
CA THR A 144 74.44 -9.33 77.09
C THR A 144 75.22 -8.53 76.06
N ALA A 145 76.52 -8.28 76.30
CA ALA A 145 77.37 -7.57 75.34
C ALA A 145 77.53 -8.35 74.02
N LYS A 146 77.73 -9.67 74.11
CA LYS A 146 77.81 -10.54 72.92
C LYS A 146 76.48 -10.59 72.16
N SER A 147 75.35 -10.72 72.86
CA SER A 147 74.02 -10.70 72.26
C SER A 147 73.75 -9.39 71.53
N ALA A 148 74.10 -8.25 72.12
CA ALA A 148 73.94 -6.94 71.49
C ALA A 148 74.80 -6.82 70.21
N GLN A 149 76.06 -7.26 70.27
CA GLN A 149 76.96 -7.26 69.10
C GLN A 149 76.45 -8.18 67.98
N SER A 150 76.06 -9.42 68.29
CA SER A 150 75.54 -10.35 67.29
C SER A 150 74.22 -9.87 66.68
N PHE A 151 73.37 -9.21 67.47
CA PHE A 151 72.14 -8.61 66.98
C PHE A 151 72.42 -7.43 66.05
N GLU A 152 73.38 -6.55 66.39
CA GLU A 152 73.81 -5.45 65.52
C GLU A 152 74.38 -5.95 64.19
N GLU A 153 75.25 -6.97 64.22
CA GLU A 153 75.78 -7.62 63.02
C GLU A 153 74.67 -8.25 62.15
N PHE A 154 73.63 -8.81 62.78
CA PHE A 154 72.44 -9.27 62.07
C PHE A 154 71.69 -8.12 61.41
N LEU A 155 71.46 -7.01 62.13
CA LEU A 155 70.72 -5.86 61.60
C LEU A 155 71.37 -5.26 60.36
N VAL A 156 72.70 -5.21 60.31
CA VAL A 156 73.43 -4.77 59.10
C VAL A 156 73.13 -5.67 57.89
N LYS A 157 73.04 -6.99 58.09
CA LYS A 157 72.71 -7.94 57.01
C LYS A 157 71.23 -7.87 56.64
N PHE A 158 70.36 -7.73 57.63
CA PHE A 158 68.92 -7.61 57.46
C PHE A 158 68.55 -6.35 56.65
N ASP A 159 69.13 -5.21 57.01
CA ASP A 159 68.94 -3.94 56.32
C ASP A 159 69.36 -4.03 54.85
N LYS A 160 70.57 -4.56 54.60
CA LYS A 160 71.07 -4.80 53.23
C LYS A 160 70.17 -5.72 52.41
N ALA A 161 69.64 -6.79 53.03
CA ALA A 161 68.75 -7.73 52.35
C ALA A 161 67.40 -7.09 51.96
N LEU A 162 66.93 -6.08 52.70
CA LEU A 162 65.76 -5.29 52.35
C LEU A 162 66.08 -4.23 51.30
N GLU A 163 67.21 -3.54 51.40
CA GLU A 163 67.66 -2.51 50.46
C GLU A 163 67.85 -3.05 49.03
N ASP A 164 68.53 -4.21 48.87
CA ASP A 164 68.72 -4.89 47.57
C ASP A 164 67.39 -5.28 46.89
N ARG A 165 66.30 -5.30 47.66
CA ARG A 165 64.95 -5.65 47.21
C ARG A 165 64.05 -4.43 47.00
N GLU A 166 64.30 -3.34 47.73
CA GLU A 166 63.54 -2.09 47.62
C GLU A 166 63.69 -1.46 46.22
N GLU A 167 64.87 -1.57 45.60
CA GLU A 167 65.11 -1.13 44.22
C GLU A 167 64.24 -1.90 43.20
N LYS A 168 64.13 -3.23 43.36
CA LYS A 168 63.28 -4.08 42.49
C LYS A 168 61.78 -3.87 42.71
N ILE A 169 61.38 -3.60 43.95
CA ILE A 169 59.99 -3.29 44.29
C ILE A 169 59.61 -1.93 43.67
N SER A 170 60.48 -0.92 43.76
CA SER A 170 60.28 0.42 43.19
C SER A 170 60.12 0.40 41.66
N GLU A 171 60.96 -0.34 40.93
CA GLU A 171 60.83 -0.50 39.47
C GLU A 171 59.51 -1.19 39.07
N GLY A 172 59.05 -2.17 39.85
CA GLY A 172 57.80 -2.89 39.62
C GLY A 172 56.53 -2.04 39.82
N TYR A 173 56.56 -1.07 40.75
CA TYR A 173 55.41 -0.18 41.01
C TYR A 173 55.16 0.81 39.87
N HIS A 174 56.20 1.31 39.20
CA HIS A 174 56.05 2.23 38.08
C HIS A 174 55.58 1.54 36.78
N ASP A 175 56.08 0.34 36.47
CA ASP A 175 55.78 -0.32 35.20
C ASP A 175 54.42 -1.03 35.20
N THR A 176 54.01 -1.63 36.32
CA THR A 176 52.77 -2.41 36.42
C THR A 176 51.52 -1.53 36.49
N SER A 177 51.55 -0.43 37.27
CA SER A 177 50.39 0.47 37.38
C SER A 177 50.12 1.26 36.09
N LEU A 178 51.15 1.62 35.33
CA LEU A 178 50.98 2.25 34.02
C LEU A 178 50.50 1.25 32.97
N LYS A 179 51.07 0.03 32.90
CA LYS A 179 50.64 -0.99 31.94
C LYS A 179 49.20 -1.49 32.17
N ASP A 180 48.79 -1.67 33.42
CA ASP A 180 47.44 -2.15 33.73
C ASP A 180 46.38 -1.06 33.56
N ASN A 181 46.69 0.19 33.91
CA ASN A 181 45.82 1.32 33.53
C ASN A 181 45.74 1.43 32.01
N THR A 182 46.85 1.36 31.28
CA THR A 182 46.86 1.45 29.79
C THR A 182 46.02 0.35 29.14
N LYS A 183 46.04 -0.89 29.66
CA LYS A 183 45.16 -1.98 29.17
C LYS A 183 43.69 -1.71 29.49
N SER A 184 43.38 -1.14 30.66
CA SER A 184 42.02 -0.75 31.03
C SER A 184 41.49 0.48 30.27
N VAL A 185 42.35 1.41 29.85
CA VAL A 185 41.92 2.53 28.97
C VAL A 185 41.83 2.10 27.51
N ALA A 186 42.72 1.21 27.05
CA ALA A 186 42.67 0.67 25.69
C ALA A 186 41.44 -0.22 25.45
N SER A 187 40.93 -0.92 26.48
CA SER A 187 39.66 -1.65 26.36
C SER A 187 38.47 -0.68 26.26
N LEU A 188 38.48 0.44 26.98
CA LEU A 188 37.45 1.48 26.88
C LEU A 188 37.44 2.17 25.51
N ASP A 189 38.61 2.51 24.95
CA ASP A 189 38.71 3.10 23.60
C ASP A 189 38.24 2.14 22.50
N ARG A 190 38.58 0.85 22.62
CA ARG A 190 38.13 -0.17 21.67
C ARG A 190 36.61 -0.37 21.73
N THR A 191 36.02 -0.40 22.92
CA THR A 191 34.56 -0.51 23.08
C THR A 191 33.85 0.76 22.58
N ALA A 192 34.42 1.95 22.77
CA ALA A 192 33.89 3.20 22.22
C ALA A 192 33.90 3.21 20.67
N VAL A 193 34.98 2.76 20.03
CA VAL A 193 35.06 2.68 18.56
C VAL A 193 34.05 1.68 18.00
N VAL A 194 33.85 0.53 18.65
CA VAL A 194 32.84 -0.46 18.25
C VAL A 194 31.42 0.10 18.40
N LEU A 195 31.14 0.82 19.50
CA LEU A 195 29.86 1.49 19.73
C LEU A 195 29.52 2.52 18.64
N TRP A 196 30.46 3.43 18.33
CA TRP A 196 30.25 4.47 17.34
C TRP A 196 30.13 3.92 15.92
N SER A 197 30.98 2.94 15.56
CA SER A 197 30.92 2.31 14.24
C SER A 197 29.65 1.49 14.03
N ALA A 198 29.19 0.74 15.03
CA ALA A 198 27.95 -0.02 14.93
C ALA A 198 26.70 0.88 14.91
N THR A 199 26.71 1.99 15.66
CA THR A 199 25.62 2.98 15.62
C THR A 199 25.56 3.68 14.26
N ALA A 200 26.71 4.13 13.74
CA ALA A 200 26.80 4.74 12.42
C ALA A 200 26.35 3.77 11.31
N PHE A 201 26.76 2.50 11.39
CA PHE A 201 26.33 1.47 10.45
C PHE A 201 24.82 1.20 10.52
N SER A 202 24.23 1.16 11.72
CA SER A 202 22.78 1.01 11.90
C SER A 202 22.01 2.18 11.29
N PHE A 203 22.48 3.42 11.50
CA PHE A 203 21.90 4.61 10.88
C PHE A 203 21.98 4.59 9.35
N LEU A 204 23.13 4.20 8.79
CA LEU A 204 23.32 4.08 7.35
C LEU A 204 22.41 2.99 6.75
N ALA A 205 22.33 1.82 7.40
CA ALA A 205 21.45 0.74 6.98
C ALA A 205 19.97 1.15 7.03
N ALA A 206 19.54 1.81 8.11
CA ALA A 206 18.18 2.34 8.25
C ALA A 206 17.85 3.35 7.16
N THR A 207 18.76 4.30 6.89
CA THR A 207 18.59 5.33 5.86
C THR A 207 18.52 4.71 4.46
N PHE A 208 19.36 3.72 4.18
CA PHE A 208 19.36 3.00 2.90
C PHE A 208 18.04 2.25 2.67
N VAL A 209 17.55 1.51 3.69
CA VAL A 209 16.27 0.79 3.62
C VAL A 209 15.11 1.78 3.49
N PHE A 210 15.13 2.89 4.23
CA PHE A 210 14.14 3.96 4.12
C PHE A 210 14.04 4.53 2.70
N PHE A 211 15.18 4.84 2.09
CA PHE A 211 15.22 5.39 0.73
C PHE A 211 14.67 4.39 -0.30
N GLN A 212 14.99 3.11 -0.15
CA GLN A 212 14.46 2.03 -1.00
C GLN A 212 12.95 1.87 -0.85
N ILE A 213 12.43 1.95 0.38
CA ILE A 213 10.99 1.88 0.64
C ILE A 213 10.29 3.10 0.04
N LYS A 214 10.76 4.33 0.31
CA LYS A 214 10.18 5.55 -0.27
C LYS A 214 10.02 5.45 -1.80
N LYS A 215 11.09 5.05 -2.49
CA LYS A 215 11.07 4.88 -3.94
C LYS A 215 10.07 3.82 -4.42
N SER A 216 9.81 2.79 -3.62
CA SER A 216 8.83 1.74 -3.93
C SER A 216 7.38 2.22 -3.85
N PHE A 217 7.09 3.31 -3.12
CA PHE A 217 5.74 3.82 -2.86
C PHE A 217 5.37 5.00 -3.77
N ASP A 218 6.27 5.96 -3.95
CA ASP A 218 5.98 7.20 -4.68
C ASP A 218 5.51 6.93 -6.11
N GLY A 219 6.16 6.00 -6.81
CA GLY A 219 5.82 5.66 -8.19
C GLY A 219 4.39 5.11 -8.35
N PRO A 220 4.03 3.98 -7.70
CA PRO A 220 2.69 3.40 -7.79
C PRO A 220 1.58 4.32 -7.31
N VAL A 221 1.78 5.03 -6.19
CA VAL A 221 0.77 5.94 -5.65
C VAL A 221 0.50 7.10 -6.62
N LYS A 222 1.57 7.67 -7.18
CA LYS A 222 1.43 8.71 -8.20
C LYS A 222 0.71 8.18 -9.45
N ALA A 223 1.14 7.03 -9.97
CA ALA A 223 0.49 6.42 -11.14
C ALA A 223 -1.01 6.15 -10.90
N PHE A 224 -1.36 5.59 -9.74
CA PHE A 224 -2.75 5.36 -9.35
C PHE A 224 -3.55 6.67 -9.26
N THR A 225 -2.98 7.69 -8.62
CA THR A 225 -3.61 9.01 -8.48
C THR A 225 -3.84 9.67 -9.84
N ASP A 226 -2.81 9.67 -10.71
CA ASP A 226 -2.89 10.24 -12.06
C ASP A 226 -3.99 9.55 -12.89
N ARG A 227 -4.16 8.22 -12.74
CA ARG A 227 -5.21 7.46 -13.43
C ARG A 227 -6.60 7.69 -12.85
N MET A 228 -6.75 7.81 -11.52
CA MET A 228 -8.01 8.19 -10.89
C MET A 228 -8.46 9.60 -11.31
N VAL A 229 -7.52 10.54 -11.39
CA VAL A 229 -7.78 11.89 -11.91
C VAL A 229 -8.24 11.83 -13.37
N SER A 230 -7.56 11.05 -14.22
CA SER A 230 -7.97 10.84 -15.61
C SER A 230 -9.36 10.18 -15.73
N VAL A 231 -9.69 9.20 -14.88
CA VAL A 231 -11.04 8.61 -14.85
C VAL A 231 -12.07 9.68 -14.52
N ARG A 232 -11.84 10.48 -13.47
CA ARG A 232 -12.75 11.52 -13.02
C ARG A 232 -12.94 12.58 -14.11
N ASP A 233 -11.85 13.22 -14.52
CA ASP A 233 -11.88 14.44 -15.35
C ASP A 233 -12.18 14.17 -16.82
N HIS A 234 -11.95 12.94 -17.30
CA HIS A 234 -12.22 12.57 -18.69
C HIS A 234 -13.32 11.53 -18.79
N CYS A 235 -13.10 10.29 -18.33
CA CYS A 235 -14.05 9.21 -18.61
C CYS A 235 -15.42 9.45 -17.98
N ALA A 236 -15.46 9.73 -16.68
CA ALA A 236 -16.71 9.93 -15.94
C ALA A 236 -17.40 11.24 -16.32
N THR A 237 -16.66 12.36 -16.37
CA THR A 237 -17.20 13.66 -16.79
C THR A 237 -17.74 13.62 -18.23
N ASN A 238 -17.02 13.02 -19.18
CA ASN A 238 -17.50 12.94 -20.57
C ASN A 238 -18.70 12.00 -20.70
N LEU A 239 -18.73 10.88 -19.96
CA LEU A 239 -19.88 9.99 -19.95
C LEU A 239 -21.12 10.68 -19.36
N GLU A 240 -20.97 11.43 -18.26
CA GLU A 240 -22.04 12.23 -17.68
C GLU A 240 -22.56 13.28 -18.66
N ALA A 241 -21.65 14.01 -19.33
CA ALA A 241 -22.00 14.99 -20.35
C ALA A 241 -22.74 14.34 -21.53
N GLY A 242 -22.27 13.18 -21.99
CA GLY A 242 -22.93 12.41 -23.06
C GLY A 242 -24.33 11.94 -22.67
N ILE A 243 -24.50 11.40 -21.46
CA ILE A 243 -25.82 10.99 -20.97
C ILE A 243 -26.78 12.19 -20.88
N ARG A 244 -26.30 13.37 -20.46
CA ARG A 244 -27.11 14.60 -20.45
C ARG A 244 -27.46 15.07 -21.86
N ALA A 245 -26.53 15.00 -22.80
CA ALA A 245 -26.78 15.32 -24.22
C ALA A 245 -27.85 14.38 -24.81
N LEU A 246 -27.70 13.08 -24.57
CA LEU A 246 -28.68 12.06 -24.96
C LEU A 246 -30.07 12.34 -24.35
N ALA A 247 -30.13 12.71 -23.07
CA ALA A 247 -31.39 13.07 -22.41
C ALA A 247 -32.03 14.35 -22.99
N ALA A 248 -31.23 15.27 -23.52
CA ALA A 248 -31.70 16.46 -24.24
C ALA A 248 -32.05 16.18 -25.72
N GLY A 249 -31.91 14.93 -26.19
CA GLY A 249 -32.16 14.53 -27.57
C GLY A 249 -31.01 14.79 -28.54
N ASP A 250 -29.84 15.21 -28.03
CA ASP A 250 -28.62 15.33 -28.84
C ASP A 250 -27.93 13.97 -28.95
N LEU A 251 -28.12 13.33 -30.10
CA LEU A 251 -27.55 12.01 -30.42
C LEU A 251 -26.17 12.11 -31.10
N THR A 252 -25.56 13.30 -31.12
CA THR A 252 -24.27 13.52 -31.80
C THR A 252 -23.07 13.46 -30.86
N TYR A 253 -23.28 13.53 -29.55
CA TYR A 253 -22.20 13.57 -28.56
C TYR A 253 -21.55 12.20 -28.35
N ASP A 254 -20.31 12.05 -28.82
CA ASP A 254 -19.53 10.81 -28.77
C ASP A 254 -18.57 10.80 -27.58
N VAL A 255 -18.56 9.71 -26.81
CA VAL A 255 -17.69 9.60 -25.62
C VAL A 255 -16.59 8.59 -25.90
N GLN A 256 -15.34 9.04 -25.82
CA GLN A 256 -14.18 8.18 -26.03
C GLN A 256 -13.43 7.89 -24.71
N PRO A 257 -13.02 6.64 -24.46
CA PRO A 257 -12.23 6.30 -23.28
C PRO A 257 -10.82 6.87 -23.38
N ALA A 258 -10.45 7.77 -22.45
CA ALA A 258 -9.13 8.42 -22.44
C ALA A 258 -8.12 7.76 -21.47
N THR A 259 -8.60 7.06 -20.44
CA THR A 259 -7.74 6.55 -19.38
C THR A 259 -7.16 5.18 -19.72
N SER A 260 -5.84 5.03 -19.60
CA SER A 260 -5.15 3.75 -19.77
C SER A 260 -5.03 2.95 -18.47
N ALA A 261 -4.92 1.62 -18.61
CA ALA A 261 -4.74 0.70 -17.48
C ALA A 261 -3.42 0.96 -16.72
N LEU A 262 -3.42 0.63 -15.43
CA LEU A 262 -2.22 0.60 -14.60
C LEU A 262 -1.37 -0.64 -14.94
N PRO A 263 -0.02 -0.55 -14.83
CA PRO A 263 0.86 -1.70 -15.01
C PRO A 263 0.52 -2.84 -14.02
N THR A 264 0.47 -4.06 -14.53
CA THR A 264 0.20 -5.29 -13.75
C THR A 264 1.49 -6.05 -13.46
N GLY A 265 1.40 -7.10 -12.62
CA GLY A 265 2.52 -8.03 -12.36
C GLY A 265 3.26 -7.81 -11.03
N ARG A 266 2.88 -6.80 -10.24
CA ARG A 266 3.33 -6.68 -8.84
C ARG A 266 2.56 -7.64 -7.94
N LYS A 267 3.25 -8.25 -6.97
CA LYS A 267 2.65 -9.17 -5.99
C LYS A 267 2.33 -8.54 -4.64
N ASP A 268 2.64 -7.26 -4.47
CA ASP A 268 2.34 -6.50 -3.27
C ASP A 268 0.91 -5.92 -3.28
N GLU A 269 0.55 -5.20 -2.24
CA GLU A 269 -0.76 -4.57 -2.07
C GLU A 269 -1.06 -3.56 -3.19
N PHE A 270 -0.02 -2.91 -3.75
CA PHE A 270 -0.18 -2.01 -4.88
C PHE A 270 -0.49 -2.75 -6.18
N GLY A 271 0.08 -3.95 -6.38
CA GLY A 271 -0.30 -4.82 -7.50
C GLY A 271 -1.78 -5.18 -7.46
N LYS A 272 -2.28 -5.63 -6.29
CA LYS A 272 -3.70 -5.94 -6.10
C LYS A 272 -4.60 -4.72 -6.32
N LEU A 273 -4.15 -3.54 -5.88
CA LEU A 273 -4.87 -2.29 -6.10
C LEU A 273 -4.92 -1.91 -7.59
N SER A 274 -3.81 -2.09 -8.32
CA SER A 274 -3.77 -1.90 -9.77
C SER A 274 -4.72 -2.84 -10.50
N ASP A 275 -4.75 -4.12 -10.12
CA ASP A 275 -5.65 -5.11 -10.72
C ASP A 275 -7.12 -4.75 -10.50
N LEU A 276 -7.49 -4.42 -9.25
CA LEU A 276 -8.84 -3.95 -8.91
C LEU A 276 -9.23 -2.67 -9.66
N PHE A 277 -8.32 -1.69 -9.74
CA PHE A 277 -8.54 -0.47 -10.51
C PHE A 277 -8.77 -0.78 -11.99
N ASN A 278 -7.97 -1.67 -12.57
CA ASN A 278 -8.10 -2.07 -13.97
C ASN A 278 -9.44 -2.77 -14.25
N GLU A 279 -9.94 -3.58 -13.32
CA GLU A 279 -11.28 -4.16 -13.42
C GLU A 279 -12.38 -3.09 -13.43
N VAL A 280 -12.29 -2.10 -12.55
CA VAL A 280 -13.25 -0.98 -12.49
C VAL A 280 -13.15 -0.11 -13.75
N LEU A 281 -11.94 0.18 -14.22
CA LEU A 281 -11.71 0.92 -15.46
C LEU A 281 -12.32 0.19 -16.66
N ALA A 282 -12.12 -1.13 -16.76
CA ALA A 282 -12.69 -1.94 -17.84
C ALA A 282 -14.23 -1.88 -17.85
N LYS A 283 -14.87 -1.96 -16.67
CA LYS A 283 -16.33 -1.80 -16.55
C LYS A 283 -16.81 -0.42 -16.98
N LEU A 284 -16.09 0.63 -16.61
CA LEU A 284 -16.43 2.00 -17.02
C LEU A 284 -16.27 2.19 -18.53
N GLN A 285 -15.20 1.67 -19.12
CA GLN A 285 -14.98 1.72 -20.57
C GLN A 285 -16.05 0.92 -21.33
N ALA A 286 -16.48 -0.23 -20.80
CA ALA A 286 -17.60 -0.98 -21.35
C ALA A 286 -18.91 -0.18 -21.29
N ALA A 287 -19.16 0.53 -20.17
CA ALA A 287 -20.34 1.40 -20.05
C ALA A 287 -20.33 2.56 -21.06
N ILE A 288 -19.16 3.16 -21.32
CA ILE A 288 -18.97 4.14 -22.40
C ILE A 288 -19.33 3.53 -23.76
N GLY A 289 -18.86 2.31 -24.04
CA GLY A 289 -19.22 1.58 -25.25
C GLY A 289 -20.73 1.39 -25.39
N SER A 290 -21.39 0.87 -24.35
CA SER A 290 -22.85 0.68 -24.34
C SER A 290 -23.64 1.98 -24.51
N TYR A 291 -23.15 3.09 -23.96
CA TYR A 291 -23.73 4.42 -24.20
C TYR A 291 -23.64 4.80 -25.69
N ASN A 292 -22.47 4.66 -26.32
CA ASN A 292 -22.29 5.01 -27.73
C ASN A 292 -23.14 4.13 -28.65
N ASP A 293 -23.23 2.83 -28.36
CA ASP A 293 -24.09 1.88 -29.09
C ASP A 293 -25.57 2.25 -28.97
N SER A 294 -26.01 2.63 -27.76
CA SER A 294 -27.39 3.07 -27.50
C SER A 294 -27.71 4.34 -28.27
N ARG A 295 -26.81 5.33 -28.24
CA ARG A 295 -26.93 6.59 -28.98
C ARG A 295 -27.01 6.34 -30.48
N PHE A 296 -26.13 5.49 -31.02
CA PHE A 296 -26.12 5.15 -32.45
C PHE A 296 -27.43 4.47 -32.87
N SER A 297 -27.89 3.49 -32.10
CA SER A 297 -29.14 2.77 -32.38
C SER A 297 -30.36 3.70 -32.32
N LEU A 298 -30.39 4.63 -31.36
CA LEU A 298 -31.46 5.61 -31.27
C LEU A 298 -31.44 6.61 -32.44
N SER A 299 -30.24 7.04 -32.88
CA SER A 299 -30.10 7.92 -34.05
C SER A 299 -30.59 7.23 -35.32
N ASP A 300 -30.29 5.95 -35.48
CA ASP A 300 -30.76 5.18 -36.62
C ASP A 300 -32.28 4.96 -36.60
N LEU A 301 -32.86 4.72 -35.42
CA LEU A 301 -34.32 4.63 -35.26
C LEU A 301 -35.01 5.95 -35.64
N VAL A 302 -34.51 7.09 -35.17
CA VAL A 302 -35.06 8.42 -35.52
C VAL A 302 -34.96 8.68 -37.03
N ARG A 303 -33.84 8.31 -37.66
CA ARG A 303 -33.67 8.40 -39.12
C ARG A 303 -34.72 7.56 -39.86
N HIS A 304 -34.93 6.31 -39.44
CA HIS A 304 -35.94 5.43 -40.02
C HIS A 304 -37.35 6.00 -39.88
N VAL A 305 -37.71 6.53 -38.70
CA VAL A 305 -39.03 7.16 -38.47
C VAL A 305 -39.20 8.39 -39.37
N SER A 306 -38.18 9.23 -39.51
CA SER A 306 -38.23 10.40 -40.40
C SER A 306 -38.45 10.01 -41.87
N GLN A 307 -37.83 8.92 -42.31
CA GLN A 307 -37.99 8.42 -43.67
C GLN A 307 -39.41 7.87 -43.89
N GLN A 308 -39.91 7.04 -42.97
CA GLN A 308 -41.28 6.53 -43.02
C GLN A 308 -42.33 7.66 -42.98
N ALA A 309 -42.10 8.72 -42.20
CA ALA A 309 -42.99 9.88 -42.17
C ALA A 309 -43.03 10.60 -43.53
N THR A 310 -41.91 10.67 -44.25
CA THR A 310 -41.84 11.24 -45.60
C THR A 310 -42.64 10.38 -46.59
N ASP A 311 -42.47 9.05 -46.54
CA ASP A 311 -43.22 8.12 -47.40
C ASP A 311 -44.74 8.22 -47.14
N VAL A 312 -45.15 8.38 -45.87
CA VAL A 312 -46.56 8.60 -45.49
C VAL A 312 -47.08 9.94 -46.01
N GLN A 313 -46.28 11.02 -45.96
CA GLN A 313 -46.66 12.31 -46.54
C GLN A 313 -46.85 12.22 -48.05
N GLU A 314 -45.93 11.57 -48.76
CA GLU A 314 -46.03 11.36 -50.20
C GLU A 314 -47.26 10.53 -50.58
N THR A 315 -47.48 9.42 -49.86
CA THR A 315 -48.67 8.57 -50.05
C THR A 315 -49.95 9.36 -49.79
N SER A 316 -49.98 10.16 -48.72
CA SER A 316 -51.14 11.00 -48.38
C SER A 316 -51.43 12.05 -49.45
N ALA A 317 -50.40 12.64 -50.05
CA ALA A 317 -50.55 13.54 -51.20
C ALA A 317 -51.14 12.81 -52.42
N GLY A 318 -50.69 11.58 -52.69
CA GLY A 318 -51.26 10.73 -53.73
C GLY A 318 -52.74 10.39 -53.50
N VAL A 319 -53.10 10.03 -52.25
CA VAL A 319 -54.51 9.79 -51.86
C VAL A 319 -55.35 11.05 -52.01
N ALA A 320 -54.85 12.22 -51.61
CA ALA A 320 -55.56 13.48 -51.79
C ALA A 320 -55.81 13.81 -53.27
N ALA A 321 -54.81 13.57 -54.14
CA ALA A 321 -54.95 13.74 -55.58
C ALA A 321 -56.00 12.76 -56.16
N ALA A 322 -55.95 11.49 -55.78
CA ALA A 322 -56.93 10.48 -56.21
C ALA A 322 -58.34 10.83 -55.73
N ALA A 323 -58.51 11.25 -54.48
CA ALA A 323 -59.78 11.70 -53.93
C ALA A 323 -60.34 12.91 -54.68
N SER A 324 -59.49 13.89 -55.03
CA SER A 324 -59.89 15.05 -55.85
C SER A 324 -60.35 14.62 -57.23
N GLN A 325 -59.62 13.71 -57.90
CA GLN A 325 -60.02 13.16 -59.19
C GLN A 325 -61.35 12.41 -59.12
N SER A 326 -61.56 11.58 -58.09
CA SER A 326 -62.83 10.90 -57.86
C SER A 326 -63.98 11.88 -57.60
N GLY A 327 -63.75 12.97 -56.87
CA GLY A 327 -64.74 14.03 -56.66
C GLY A 327 -65.16 14.70 -57.97
N ASN A 328 -64.20 14.98 -58.85
CA ASN A 328 -64.48 15.53 -60.18
C ASN A 328 -65.29 14.54 -61.03
N ALA A 329 -64.88 13.26 -61.07
CA ALA A 329 -65.60 12.22 -61.80
C ALA A 329 -67.04 12.01 -61.26
N ALA A 330 -67.23 12.05 -59.94
CA ALA A 330 -68.56 11.98 -59.34
C ALA A 330 -69.45 13.18 -59.75
N THR A 331 -68.85 14.37 -59.89
CA THR A 331 -69.55 15.57 -60.38
C THR A 331 -69.95 15.41 -61.85
N GLU A 332 -69.06 14.92 -62.71
CA GLU A 332 -69.38 14.63 -64.12
C GLU A 332 -70.50 13.59 -64.26
N ILE A 333 -70.47 12.54 -63.42
CA ILE A 333 -71.53 11.52 -63.38
C ILE A 333 -72.86 12.16 -62.96
N ALA A 334 -72.87 12.98 -61.91
CA ALA A 334 -74.08 13.65 -61.45
C ALA A 334 -74.68 14.54 -62.55
N GLU A 335 -73.86 15.32 -63.27
CA GLU A 335 -74.31 16.10 -64.41
C GLU A 335 -74.85 15.23 -65.55
N ALA A 336 -74.18 14.12 -65.86
CA ALA A 336 -74.64 13.17 -66.87
C ALA A 336 -75.98 12.52 -66.48
N SER A 337 -76.15 12.14 -65.21
CA SER A 337 -77.41 11.64 -64.68
C SER A 337 -78.52 12.67 -64.76
N GLN A 338 -78.24 13.96 -64.49
CA GLN A 338 -79.22 15.03 -64.64
C GLN A 338 -79.63 15.23 -66.11
N ARG A 339 -78.66 15.22 -67.03
CA ARG A 339 -78.95 15.24 -68.49
C ARG A 339 -79.78 14.03 -68.92
N LEU A 340 -79.47 12.84 -68.41
CA LEU A 340 -80.22 11.61 -68.70
C LEU A 340 -81.65 11.66 -68.18
N ALA A 341 -81.86 12.13 -66.95
CA ALA A 341 -83.18 12.29 -66.35
C ALA A 341 -84.03 13.30 -67.14
N GLN A 342 -83.43 14.41 -67.57
CA GLN A 342 -84.09 15.37 -68.44
C GLN A 342 -84.47 14.73 -69.79
N GLY A 343 -83.53 14.06 -70.45
CA GLY A 343 -83.79 13.38 -71.72
C GLY A 343 -84.84 12.27 -71.62
N ALA A 344 -84.90 11.53 -70.51
CA ALA A 344 -85.95 10.55 -70.25
C ALA A 344 -87.34 11.22 -70.09
N THR A 345 -87.38 12.40 -69.47
CA THR A 345 -88.60 13.20 -69.31
C THR A 345 -89.08 13.72 -70.67
N ASP A 346 -88.16 14.22 -71.49
CA ASP A 346 -88.45 14.68 -72.86
C ASP A 346 -88.95 13.53 -73.74
N ALA A 347 -88.29 12.37 -73.68
CA ALA A 347 -88.70 11.16 -74.41
C ALA A 347 -90.08 10.66 -73.96
N ALA A 348 -90.40 10.72 -72.67
CA ALA A 348 -91.72 10.39 -72.16
C ALA A 348 -92.80 11.35 -72.73
N GLY A 349 -92.50 12.65 -72.82
CA GLY A 349 -93.40 13.63 -73.44
C GLY A 349 -93.62 13.39 -74.94
N VAL A 350 -92.57 13.00 -75.67
CA VAL A 350 -92.68 12.60 -77.09
C VAL A 350 -93.53 11.34 -77.22
N MET A 351 -93.34 10.35 -76.35
CA MET A 351 -94.14 9.11 -76.37
C MET A 351 -95.62 9.38 -76.05
N ASP A 352 -95.93 10.33 -75.17
CA ASP A 352 -97.31 10.75 -74.90
C ASP A 352 -97.95 11.41 -76.13
N THR A 353 -97.18 12.26 -76.84
CA THR A 353 -97.60 12.86 -78.11
C THR A 353 -97.84 11.78 -79.18
N LEU A 354 -96.92 10.84 -79.34
CA LEU A 354 -97.04 9.73 -80.29
C LEU A 354 -98.26 8.86 -79.97
N ASN A 355 -98.52 8.56 -78.69
CA ASN A 355 -99.67 7.78 -78.30
C ASN A 355 -100.99 8.50 -78.66
N ASN A 356 -101.04 9.82 -78.50
CA ASN A 356 -102.17 10.64 -78.95
C ASN A 356 -102.34 10.61 -80.47
N GLU A 357 -101.25 10.70 -81.24
CA GLU A 357 -101.27 10.60 -82.70
C GLU A 357 -101.68 9.20 -83.20
N VAL A 358 -101.15 8.13 -82.61
CA VAL A 358 -101.54 6.74 -82.93
C VAL A 358 -103.03 6.53 -82.65
N ASN A 359 -103.55 7.09 -81.54
CA ASN A 359 -104.97 7.08 -81.26
C ASN A 359 -105.78 7.85 -82.33
N GLN A 360 -105.29 9.01 -82.79
CA GLN A 360 -105.92 9.74 -83.91
C GLN A 360 -105.87 8.96 -85.23
N VAL A 361 -104.73 8.37 -85.60
CA VAL A 361 -104.58 7.53 -86.80
C VAL A 361 -105.48 6.31 -86.70
N GLY A 362 -105.59 5.69 -85.52
CA GLY A 362 -106.52 4.60 -85.27
C GLY A 362 -107.98 5.01 -85.50
N GLN A 363 -108.38 6.20 -85.05
CA GLN A 363 -109.71 6.75 -85.37
C GLN A 363 -109.87 7.05 -86.87
N GLY A 364 -108.86 7.66 -87.50
CA GLY A 364 -108.85 7.98 -88.93
C GLY A 364 -108.93 6.73 -89.81
N SER A 365 -108.19 5.68 -89.46
CA SER A 365 -108.18 4.40 -90.18
C SER A 365 -109.53 3.68 -90.04
N ARG A 366 -110.20 3.74 -88.89
CA ARG A 366 -111.59 3.26 -88.76
C ARG A 366 -112.55 4.03 -89.67
N ASN A 367 -112.40 5.35 -89.76
CA ASN A 367 -113.19 6.17 -90.68
C ASN A 367 -112.89 5.83 -92.15
N GLN A 368 -111.63 5.57 -92.48
CA GLN A 368 -111.20 5.20 -93.82
C GLN A 368 -111.67 3.79 -94.22
N ALA A 369 -111.62 2.82 -93.31
CA ALA A 369 -112.18 1.49 -93.51
C ALA A 369 -113.69 1.55 -93.77
N LYS A 370 -114.41 2.42 -93.03
CA LYS A 370 -115.83 2.70 -93.29
C LYS A 370 -116.02 3.29 -94.69
N LEU A 371 -115.21 4.26 -95.08
CA LEU A 371 -115.26 4.89 -96.41
C LEU A 371 -114.96 3.89 -97.54
N ILE A 372 -114.02 2.97 -97.34
CA ILE A 372 -113.68 1.91 -98.30
C ILE A 372 -114.85 0.92 -98.41
N ALA A 373 -115.44 0.49 -97.29
CA ALA A 373 -116.63 -0.36 -97.31
C ALA A 373 -117.80 0.33 -98.05
N ASP A 374 -118.01 1.62 -97.82
CA ASP A 374 -119.01 2.42 -98.56
C ASP A 374 -118.66 2.49 -100.06
N THR A 375 -117.37 2.58 -100.41
CA THR A 375 -116.89 2.60 -101.81
C THR A 375 -117.04 1.24 -102.48
N GLU A 376 -116.80 0.15 -101.78
CA GLU A 376 -116.99 -1.22 -102.26
C GLU A 376 -118.48 -1.48 -102.56
N ALA A 377 -119.39 -1.02 -101.70
CA ALA A 377 -120.83 -1.04 -101.96
C ALA A 377 -121.24 -0.21 -103.19
N VAL A 378 -120.53 0.89 -103.48
CA VAL A 378 -120.74 1.69 -104.72
C VAL A 378 -120.20 0.96 -105.95
N LEU A 379 -119.05 0.30 -105.84
CA LEU A 379 -118.46 -0.49 -106.93
C LEU A 379 -119.31 -1.74 -107.26
N GLU A 380 -119.91 -2.38 -106.26
CA GLU A 380 -120.84 -3.49 -106.46
C GLU A 380 -122.06 -3.05 -107.28
N LYS A 381 -122.67 -1.91 -106.93
CA LYS A 381 -123.75 -1.28 -107.73
C LYS A 381 -123.30 -0.92 -109.15
N ALA A 382 -122.05 -0.50 -109.35
CA ALA A 382 -121.52 -0.23 -110.68
C ALA A 382 -121.35 -1.52 -111.50
N GLY A 383 -120.93 -2.62 -110.85
CA GLY A 383 -120.84 -3.95 -111.46
C GLY A 383 -122.19 -4.48 -111.97
N GLU A 384 -123.25 -4.34 -111.18
CA GLU A 384 -124.62 -4.68 -111.60
C GLU A 384 -125.11 -3.84 -112.79
N GLY A 385 -124.74 -2.56 -112.83
CA GLY A 385 -125.04 -1.68 -113.97
C GLY A 385 -124.38 -2.13 -115.26
N ILE A 386 -123.14 -2.63 -115.20
CA ILE A 386 -122.39 -3.11 -116.37
C ILE A 386 -122.97 -4.42 -116.91
N THR A 387 -123.38 -5.36 -116.04
CA THR A 387 -124.10 -6.58 -116.47
C THR A 387 -125.49 -6.27 -117.03
N GLY A 388 -126.18 -5.27 -116.49
CA GLY A 388 -127.46 -4.78 -117.05
C GLY A 388 -127.32 -4.24 -118.47
N VAL A 389 -126.26 -3.47 -118.75
CA VAL A 389 -125.97 -2.96 -120.10
C VAL A 389 -125.56 -4.08 -121.06
N ALA A 390 -124.81 -5.07 -120.59
CA ALA A 390 -124.44 -6.25 -121.38
C ALA A 390 -125.67 -7.08 -121.81
N GLY A 391 -126.66 -7.25 -120.91
CA GLY A 391 -127.93 -7.92 -121.23
C GLY A 391 -128.81 -7.13 -122.21
N ALA A 392 -128.87 -5.81 -122.07
CA ALA A 392 -129.61 -4.93 -122.98
C ALA A 392 -129.01 -4.93 -124.40
N ALA A 393 -127.68 -5.01 -124.53
CA ALA A 393 -127.01 -5.07 -125.83
C ALA A 393 -127.32 -6.37 -126.62
N GLN A 394 -127.54 -7.50 -125.92
CA GLN A 394 -127.89 -8.77 -126.55
C GLN A 394 -129.34 -8.84 -127.06
N GLN A 395 -130.28 -8.13 -126.43
CA GLN A 395 -131.67 -8.06 -126.89
C GLN A 395 -131.85 -7.21 -128.16
N VAL A 396 -130.98 -6.21 -128.37
CA VAL A 396 -131.05 -5.32 -129.55
C VAL A 396 -130.57 -6.03 -130.84
N SER A 397 -129.73 -7.06 -130.76
CA SER A 397 -129.25 -7.77 -131.95
C SER A 397 -130.21 -8.82 -132.52
N ALA A 398 -131.32 -9.14 -131.84
CA ALA A 398 -132.24 -10.20 -132.25
C ALA A 398 -133.48 -9.69 -133.03
N LEU A 399 -133.54 -8.40 -133.35
CA LEU A 399 -134.70 -7.74 -133.97
C LEU A 399 -134.39 -6.99 -135.28
N ALA A 400 -133.24 -7.25 -135.90
CA ALA A 400 -132.86 -6.77 -137.24
C ALA A 400 -132.45 -7.97 -138.10
#